data_AF-A0A0F9MX98-F1
#
_entry.id   AF-A0A0F9MX98-F1
#
_cell.length_a   1.000
_cell.length_b   1.000
_cell.length_c   1.000
_cell.angle_alpha   90.00
_cell.angle_beta   90.00
_cell.angle_gamma   90.00
#
_symmetry.space_group_name_H-M   'P 1'
#
loop_
_entity.id
_entity.type
_entity.pdbx_description
1 polymer ?
#
loop_
_entity_poly.entity_id
_entity_poly.type
_entity_poly.pdbx_seq_one_letter_code
_entity_poly.pdbx_strand_id
1 'polypeptide(L)' 'MRRYEIWSEGYAATGEHGTAVFLGSAEGKTFGDACVNFACENSGFSKHFGQAQLTYWGCRLFDNEIGARKSFG' A
#
# COMPACT_ATOMS: atom_id res chain seq x y z
N MET A 1 -14.26 5.28 -12.80
CA MET A 1 -13.53 4.45 -11.82
C MET A 1 -12.44 3.72 -12.55
N ARG A 2 -11.29 3.50 -11.91
CA ARG A 2 -10.17 2.74 -12.45
C ARG A 2 -9.69 1.74 -11.40
N ARG A 3 -9.20 0.59 -11.85
CA ARG A 3 -8.52 -0.37 -10.99
C ARG A 3 -7.08 0.07 -10.74
N TYR A 4 -6.70 0.14 -9.48
CA TYR A 4 -5.36 0.45 -9.03
C TYR A 4 -4.76 -0.79 -8.38
N GLU A 5 -3.49 -1.04 -8.69
CA GLU A 5 -2.66 -1.97 -7.94
C GLU A 5 -2.18 -1.29 -6.67
N ILE A 6 -2.12 -2.02 -5.56
CA ILE A 6 -1.69 -1.48 -4.27
C ILE A 6 -0.39 -2.18 -3.91
N TRP A 7 0.69 -1.40 -3.94
CA TRP A 7 2.04 -1.81 -3.60
C TRP A 7 2.50 -1.12 -2.32
N SER A 8 3.18 -1.85 -1.45
CA SER A 8 3.91 -1.28 -0.31
C SER A 8 5.36 -1.08 -0.68
N GLU A 9 5.97 0.02 -0.22
CA GLU A 9 7.43 0.16 -0.28
C GLU A 9 8.16 -0.94 0.48
N GLY A 10 9.43 -1.10 0.13
CA GLY A 10 10.35 -1.89 0.94
C GLY A 10 10.63 -1.19 2.28
N TYR A 11 11.03 -1.98 3.27
CA TYR A 11 11.45 -1.47 4.57
C TYR A 11 12.85 -1.98 4.89
N ALA A 12 13.61 -1.21 5.68
CA ALA A 12 14.88 -1.65 6.25
C ALA A 12 14.91 -1.33 7.74
N ALA A 13 14.52 -2.30 8.58
CA ALA A 13 14.44 -2.13 10.03
C ALA A 13 15.38 -3.11 10.72
N THR A 14 16.40 -2.60 11.44
CA THR A 14 17.36 -3.33 12.30
C THR A 14 17.50 -4.82 12.03
N GLY A 15 18.16 -5.16 10.91
CA GLY A 15 18.49 -6.55 10.53
C GLY A 15 17.51 -7.19 9.56
N GLU A 16 16.28 -6.67 9.43
CA GLU A 16 15.31 -7.10 8.43
C GLU A 16 15.17 -6.09 7.30
N HIS A 17 15.03 -6.63 6.09
CA HIS A 17 14.84 -5.84 4.89
C HIS A 17 13.83 -6.52 3.99
N GLY A 18 12.87 -5.75 3.49
CA GLY A 18 11.86 -6.18 2.53
C GLY A 18 11.98 -5.38 1.24
N THR A 19 11.71 -6.01 0.10
CA THR A 19 11.50 -5.29 -1.16
C THR A 19 10.07 -4.77 -1.23
N ALA A 20 9.72 -4.05 -2.31
CA ALA A 20 8.34 -3.71 -2.59
C ALA A 20 7.44 -4.97 -2.54
N VAL A 21 6.27 -4.84 -1.91
CA VAL A 21 5.32 -5.95 -1.72
C VAL A 21 4.02 -5.62 -2.41
N PHE A 22 3.54 -6.53 -3.25
CA PHE A 22 2.19 -6.45 -3.80
C PHE A 22 1.17 -6.86 -2.73
N LEU A 23 0.25 -5.96 -2.40
CA LEU A 23 -0.79 -6.22 -1.40
C LEU A 23 -2.12 -6.67 -2.04
N GLY A 24 -2.41 -6.18 -3.24
CA GLY A 24 -3.65 -6.48 -3.94
C GLY A 24 -4.02 -5.40 -4.95
N SER A 25 -5.29 -5.38 -5.35
CA SER A 25 -5.82 -4.35 -6.25
C SER A 25 -7.26 -4.01 -5.87
N ALA A 26 -7.65 -2.76 -6.09
CA ALA A 26 -9.01 -2.30 -5.83
C ALA A 26 -9.40 -1.19 -6.82
N GLU A 27 -10.71 -0.97 -6.98
CA GLU A 27 -11.23 0.09 -7.84
C GLU A 27 -11.48 1.37 -7.04
N GLY A 28 -11.17 2.52 -7.65
CA GLY A 28 -11.37 3.82 -7.02
C GLY A 28 -11.53 4.94 -8.04
N LYS A 29 -11.91 6.13 -7.56
CA LYS A 29 -11.83 7.37 -8.37
C LYS A 29 -10.40 7.93 -8.31
N THR A 30 -9.76 7.80 -7.15
CA THR A 30 -8.35 8.09 -6.90
C THR A 30 -7.66 6.86 -6.32
N PHE A 31 -6.32 6.88 -6.25
CA PHE A 31 -5.57 5.84 -5.56
C PHE A 31 -5.95 5.73 -4.08
N GLY A 32 -6.14 6.86 -3.40
CA GLY A 32 -6.60 6.88 -2.01
C GLY A 32 -7.97 6.22 -1.83
N ASP A 33 -8.92 6.48 -2.73
CA ASP A 33 -10.23 5.81 -2.70
C ASP A 33 -10.09 4.30 -2.93
N ALA A 34 -9.18 3.88 -3.83
CA ALA A 34 -8.91 2.46 -4.05
C ALA A 34 -8.34 1.79 -2.80
N CYS A 35 -7.42 2.43 -2.08
CA CYS A 35 -6.90 1.91 -0.80
C CYS A 35 -7.99 1.83 0.28
N VAL A 36 -8.88 2.82 0.36
CA VAL A 36 -10.03 2.80 1.28
C VAL A 36 -10.99 1.66 0.93
N ASN A 37 -11.33 1.49 -0.34
CA ASN A 37 -12.18 0.39 -0.79
C ASN A 37 -11.53 -0.97 -0.50
N PHE A 38 -10.23 -1.10 -0.73
CA PHE A 38 -9.47 -2.30 -0.38
C PHE A 38 -9.51 -2.58 1.14
N ALA A 39 -9.41 -1.54 1.98
CA ALA A 39 -9.54 -1.67 3.43
C ALA A 39 -10.96 -2.07 3.88
N CYS A 40 -12.01 -1.64 3.18
CA CYS A 40 -13.37 -2.07 3.46
C CYS A 40 -13.59 -3.56 3.15
N GLU A 41 -12.94 -4.08 2.10
CA GLU A 41 -13.07 -5.48 1.68
C GLU A 41 -12.09 -6.42 2.39
N ASN A 42 -10.97 -5.90 2.90
CA ASN A 42 -9.91 -6.68 3.54
C ASN A 42 -9.65 -6.22 4.97
N SER A 43 -10.26 -6.93 5.93
CA SER A 43 -10.13 -6.64 7.36
C SER A 43 -8.70 -6.75 7.90
N GLY A 44 -7.86 -7.60 7.30
CA GLY A 44 -6.44 -7.71 7.63
C GLY A 44 -5.65 -6.48 7.24
N PHE A 45 -5.92 -5.94 6.05
CA PHE A 45 -5.33 -4.68 5.59
C PHE A 45 -5.82 -3.49 6.40
N SER A 46 -7.14 -3.41 6.63
CA SER A 46 -7.82 -2.32 7.35
C SER A 46 -7.20 -2.02 8.72
N LYS A 47 -6.82 -3.09 9.45
CA LYS A 47 -6.24 -2.98 10.79
C LYS A 47 -4.94 -2.16 10.85
N HIS A 48 -4.19 -2.13 9.75
CA HIS A 48 -2.88 -1.48 9.68
C HIS A 48 -2.82 -0.38 8.62
N PHE A 49 -3.97 -0.01 8.05
CA PHE A 49 -4.09 1.02 7.03
C PHE A 49 -4.25 2.40 7.65
N GLY A 50 -3.26 3.26 7.44
CA GLY A 50 -3.30 4.67 7.80
C GLY A 50 -3.87 5.51 6.66
N GLN A 51 -5.21 5.67 6.61
CA GLN A 51 -5.89 6.41 5.53
C GLN A 51 -5.34 7.83 5.31
N ALA A 52 -5.01 8.56 6.38
CA ALA A 52 -4.52 9.93 6.28
C ALA A 52 -3.15 10.04 5.61
N GLN A 53 -2.31 9.00 5.70
CA GLN A 53 -0.95 8.98 5.17
C GLN A 53 -0.77 8.02 4.00
N LEU A 54 -1.81 7.26 3.64
CA LEU A 54 -1.76 6.15 2.68
C LEU A 54 -0.62 5.20 3.00
N THR A 55 -0.58 4.74 4.26
CA THR A 55 0.43 3.80 4.75
C THR A 55 -0.20 2.48 5.16
N TYR A 56 0.56 1.40 5.05
CA TYR A 56 0.25 0.08 5.59
C TYR A 56 1.41 -0.36 6.46
N TRP A 57 1.17 -0.61 7.75
CA TRP A 57 2.26 -0.86 8.71
C TRP A 57 3.36 0.21 8.72
N GLY A 58 2.99 1.47 8.49
CA GLY A 58 3.94 2.59 8.41
C GLY A 58 4.70 2.68 7.07
N CYS A 59 4.62 1.66 6.21
CA CYS A 59 5.18 1.69 4.86
C CYS A 59 4.24 2.45 3.92
N ARG A 60 4.76 3.36 3.12
CA ARG A 60 4.00 4.11 2.12
C ARG A 60 3.47 3.19 1.01
N LEU A 61 2.25 3.49 0.58
CA LEU A 61 1.58 2.79 -0.51
C LEU A 61 1.77 3.50 -1.86
N PHE A 62 1.85 2.72 -2.92
CA PHE A 62 2.05 3.15 -4.29
C PHE A 62 1.09 2.43 -5.23
N ASP A 63 0.73 3.11 -6.32
CA ASP A 63 -0.12 2.55 -7.37
C ASP A 63 0.63 1.71 -8.40
N ASN A 64 1.95 1.52 -8.21
CA ASN A 64 2.82 0.77 -9.10
C ASN A 64 4.07 0.24 -8.37
N GLU A 65 4.60 -0.89 -8.84
CA GLU A 65 5.80 -1.54 -8.27
C GLU A 65 7.04 -0.64 -8.35
N ILE A 66 7.24 0.05 -9.47
CA ILE A 66 8.46 0.82 -9.73
C ILE A 66 8.63 1.94 -8.69
N GLY A 67 7.54 2.61 -8.34
CA GLY A 67 7.51 3.63 -7.29
C GLY A 67 7.81 3.04 -5.92
N ALA A 68 7.12 1.94 -5.58
CA ALA A 68 7.34 1.24 -4.32
C ALA A 68 8.78 0.73 -4.16
N ARG A 69 9.39 0.23 -5.24
CA ARG A 69 10.74 -0.34 -5.22
C ARG A 69 11.85 0.70 -5.09
N LYS A 70 11.57 1.94 -5.52
CA LYS A 70 12.50 3.07 -5.38
C LYS A 70 12.40 3.73 -4.01
N SER A 71 11.34 3.45 -3.26
CA SER A 71 11.11 3.97 -1.92
C SER A 71 11.53 2.93 -0.89
N PHE A 72 12.21 3.38 0.15
CA PHE A 72 12.58 2.56 1.30
C PHE A 72 12.24 3.36 2.55
N GLY A 73 11.37 2.78 3.37
CA GLY A 73 11.00 3.31 4.69
C GLY A 73 12.11 3.15 5.72
#